data_AF-A0A538QRD6-F1
#
_entry.id   AF-A0A538QRD6-F1
#
_cell.length_a   1.000
_cell.length_b   1.000
_cell.length_c   1.000
_cell.angle_alpha   90.00
_cell.angle_beta   90.00
_cell.angle_gamma   90.00
#
_symmetry.space_group_name_H-M   'P 1'
#
loop_
_entity.id
_entity.type
_entity.pdbx_description
1 polymer ?
#
loop_
_entity_poly.entity_id
_entity_poly.type
_entity_poly.pdbx_seq_one_letter_code
_entity_poly.pdbx_strand_id
1 'polypeptide(L)'
;MSAHERLVALAAAIEADPAALAGVRQDGDALAERIDDDAALRWRIAVVRAVMAAPPDGDAVRELYGELVDRYREQPARLAQLRPLGEEIRRREADGTLPRALVARSDRRSRPAIGGAPGGGADDGPGKSRGPQRR
;
A
#
# COMPACT_ATOMS: atom_id res chain seq x y z
N MET A 1 -35.24 -0.71 -4.87
CA MET A 1 -33.86 -0.57 -4.35
C MET A 1 -32.98 -0.09 -5.50
N SER A 2 -32.37 1.08 -5.32
CA SER A 2 -31.43 1.70 -6.27
C SER A 2 -30.12 0.91 -6.34
N ALA A 3 -29.30 1.21 -7.36
CA ALA A 3 -27.96 0.63 -7.49
C ALA A 3 -27.07 0.94 -6.28
N HIS A 4 -27.15 2.17 -5.77
CA HIS A 4 -26.45 2.62 -4.57
C HIS A 4 -26.87 1.81 -3.34
N GLU A 5 -28.18 1.72 -3.06
CA GLU A 5 -28.71 0.96 -1.92
C GLU A 5 -28.32 -0.53 -2.01
N ARG A 6 -28.37 -1.11 -3.22
CA ARG A 6 -27.94 -2.50 -3.42
C ARG A 6 -26.46 -2.69 -3.10
N LEU A 7 -25.62 -1.78 -3.56
CA LEU A 7 -24.17 -1.88 -3.35
C LEU A 7 -23.80 -1.70 -1.87
N VAL A 8 -24.47 -0.78 -1.17
CA VAL A 8 -24.33 -0.62 0.29
C VAL A 8 -24.75 -1.90 1.01
N ALA A 9 -25.85 -2.54 0.61
CA ALA A 9 -26.30 -3.79 1.21
C ALA A 9 -25.31 -4.95 0.99
N LEU A 10 -24.75 -5.07 -0.22
CA LEU A 10 -23.73 -6.08 -0.52
C LEU A 10 -22.45 -5.85 0.29
N ALA A 11 -21.99 -4.61 0.41
CA ALA A 11 -20.84 -4.25 1.25
C ALA A 11 -21.09 -4.64 2.71
N ALA A 12 -22.26 -4.31 3.26
CA ALA A 12 -22.63 -4.68 4.62
C ALA A 12 -22.69 -6.21 4.83
N ALA A 13 -23.15 -6.97 3.83
CA ALA A 13 -23.20 -8.42 3.89
C ALA A 13 -21.80 -9.04 4.00
N ILE A 14 -20.84 -8.58 3.20
CA ILE A 14 -19.46 -9.10 3.26
C ILE A 14 -18.66 -8.54 4.46
N GLU A 15 -19.02 -7.36 4.97
CA GLU A 15 -18.50 -6.83 6.24
C GLU A 15 -18.93 -7.71 7.42
N ALA A 16 -20.15 -8.26 7.39
CA ALA A 16 -20.68 -9.18 8.40
C ALA A 16 -20.16 -10.61 8.24
N ASP A 17 -20.03 -11.09 6.99
CA ASP A 17 -19.51 -12.41 6.66
C ASP A 17 -18.58 -12.35 5.43
N PRO A 18 -17.25 -12.31 5.63
CA PRO A 18 -16.28 -12.33 4.54
C PRO A 18 -16.42 -13.51 3.57
N ALA A 19 -16.92 -14.67 4.04
CA ALA A 19 -17.08 -15.85 3.19
C ALA A 19 -18.19 -15.67 2.14
N ALA A 20 -19.12 -14.75 2.35
CA ALA A 20 -20.17 -14.42 1.39
C ALA A 20 -19.61 -13.78 0.10
N LEU A 21 -18.37 -13.25 0.13
CA LEU A 21 -17.77 -12.53 -0.99
C LEU A 21 -17.85 -13.31 -2.31
N ALA A 22 -17.54 -14.61 -2.31
CA ALA A 22 -17.53 -15.42 -3.52
C ALA A 22 -18.89 -15.42 -4.26
N GLY A 23 -20.00 -15.36 -3.51
CA GLY A 23 -21.35 -15.35 -4.07
C GLY A 23 -21.80 -13.99 -4.59
N VAL A 24 -21.21 -12.89 -4.12
CA VAL A 24 -21.67 -11.53 -4.43
C VAL A 24 -20.65 -10.68 -5.20
N ARG A 25 -19.42 -11.17 -5.40
CA ARG A 25 -18.30 -10.39 -5.95
C ARG A 25 -18.62 -9.82 -7.32
N GLN A 26 -19.06 -10.66 -8.24
CA GLN A 26 -19.33 -10.27 -9.62
C GLN A 26 -20.43 -9.20 -9.70
N ASP A 27 -21.54 -9.41 -8.98
CA ASP A 27 -22.67 -8.48 -8.92
C ASP A 27 -22.26 -7.13 -8.32
N GLY A 28 -21.52 -7.16 -7.22
CA GLY A 28 -21.07 -5.93 -6.55
C GLY A 28 -20.07 -5.15 -7.40
N ASP A 29 -19.12 -5.81 -8.05
CA ASP A 29 -18.17 -5.16 -8.96
C ASP A 29 -18.90 -4.53 -10.15
N ALA A 30 -19.84 -5.25 -10.77
CA ALA A 30 -20.65 -4.71 -11.86
C ALA A 30 -21.46 -3.48 -11.44
N LEU A 31 -22.00 -3.46 -10.22
CA LEU A 31 -22.68 -2.29 -9.68
C LEU A 31 -21.72 -1.13 -9.42
N ALA A 32 -20.55 -1.40 -8.83
CA ALA A 32 -19.54 -0.42 -8.48
C ALA A 32 -18.88 0.26 -9.69
N GLU A 33 -18.83 -0.41 -10.84
CA GLU A 33 -18.40 0.18 -12.12
C GLU A 33 -19.45 1.14 -12.69
N ARG A 34 -20.75 0.93 -12.39
CA ARG A 34 -21.82 1.79 -12.93
C ARG A 34 -22.02 3.10 -12.19
N ILE A 35 -21.75 3.14 -10.87
CA ILE A 35 -22.17 4.28 -10.03
C ILE A 35 -21.02 5.11 -9.45
N ASP A 36 -19.76 4.76 -9.71
CA ASP A 36 -18.50 5.40 -9.24
C ASP A 36 -18.60 6.52 -8.18
N ASP A 37 -19.25 6.21 -7.06
CA ASP A 37 -19.50 7.12 -5.94
C ASP A 37 -18.83 6.56 -4.68
N ASP A 38 -19.25 7.05 -3.52
CA ASP A 38 -18.75 6.58 -2.22
C ASP A 38 -19.21 5.15 -1.90
N ALA A 39 -20.39 4.71 -2.37
CA ALA A 39 -20.81 3.32 -2.22
C ALA A 39 -19.90 2.38 -3.02
N ALA A 40 -19.48 2.82 -4.20
CA ALA A 40 -18.53 2.11 -5.04
C ALA A 40 -17.15 1.98 -4.38
N LEU A 41 -16.68 3.01 -3.67
CA LEU A 41 -15.46 2.94 -2.87
C LEU A 41 -15.63 2.02 -1.66
N ARG A 42 -16.73 2.14 -0.91
CA ARG A 42 -17.00 1.31 0.27
C ARG A 42 -17.03 -0.18 -0.09
N TRP A 43 -17.72 -0.55 -1.17
CA TRP A 43 -17.72 -1.92 -1.69
C TRP A 43 -16.29 -2.43 -1.91
N ARG A 44 -15.47 -1.67 -2.64
CA ARG A 44 -14.09 -2.07 -2.95
C ARG A 44 -13.21 -2.23 -1.69
N ILE A 45 -13.40 -1.37 -0.68
CA ILE A 45 -12.72 -1.52 0.61
C ILE A 45 -13.19 -2.79 1.34
N ALA A 46 -14.49 -3.06 1.37
CA ALA A 46 -15.06 -4.24 2.01
C ALA A 46 -14.57 -5.53 1.34
N VAL A 47 -14.45 -5.53 0.01
CA VAL A 47 -13.85 -6.62 -0.76
C VAL A 47 -12.40 -6.87 -0.33
N VAL A 48 -11.54 -5.84 -0.26
CA VAL A 48 -10.15 -6.03 0.19
C VAL A 48 -10.11 -6.62 1.60
N ARG A 49 -10.94 -6.12 2.51
CA ARG A 49 -11.03 -6.64 3.88
C ARG A 49 -11.46 -8.11 3.91
N ALA A 50 -12.40 -8.51 3.07
CA ALA A 50 -12.83 -9.90 2.97
C ALA A 50 -11.73 -10.81 2.40
N VAL A 51 -10.99 -10.37 1.37
CA VAL A 51 -9.82 -11.11 0.85
C VAL A 51 -8.71 -11.18 1.90
N MET A 52 -8.48 -10.14 2.70
CA MET A 52 -7.54 -10.19 3.82
C MET A 52 -7.91 -11.21 4.89
N ALA A 53 -9.20 -11.54 5.04
CA ALA A 53 -9.67 -12.53 6.01
C ALA A 53 -9.42 -13.98 5.53
N ALA A 54 -9.45 -14.21 4.22
CA ALA A 54 -9.17 -15.51 3.60
C ALA A 54 -8.45 -15.32 2.25
N PRO A 55 -7.13 -15.02 2.25
CA PRO A 55 -6.39 -14.77 1.02
C PRO A 55 -6.33 -16.03 0.16
N PRO A 56 -6.65 -15.97 -1.14
CA PRO A 56 -6.53 -17.12 -2.03
C PRO A 56 -5.06 -17.48 -2.30
N ASP A 57 -4.18 -16.48 -2.30
CA ASP A 57 -2.73 -16.60 -2.41
C ASP A 57 -2.05 -15.42 -1.68
N GLY A 58 -0.70 -15.42 -1.66
CA GLY A 58 0.09 -14.43 -0.93
C GLY A 58 0.20 -13.05 -1.58
N ASP A 59 -0.25 -12.89 -2.83
CA ASP A 59 -0.15 -11.66 -3.61
C ASP A 59 -1.50 -10.95 -3.76
N ALA A 60 -2.61 -11.69 -3.75
CA ALA A 60 -3.96 -11.22 -4.07
C ALA A 60 -4.39 -9.97 -3.29
N VAL A 61 -4.03 -9.86 -2.01
CA VAL A 61 -4.35 -8.67 -1.21
C VAL A 61 -3.59 -7.44 -1.72
N ARG A 62 -2.31 -7.57 -2.06
CA ARG A 62 -1.48 -6.47 -2.56
C ARG A 62 -1.85 -6.06 -3.97
N GLU A 63 -2.12 -7.03 -4.84
CA GLU A 63 -2.58 -6.76 -6.20
C GLU A 63 -3.89 -5.98 -6.16
N LEU A 64 -4.88 -6.48 -5.41
CA LEU A 64 -6.18 -5.82 -5.30
C LEU A 64 -6.09 -4.42 -4.66
N TYR A 65 -5.27 -4.25 -3.62
CA TYR A 65 -5.04 -2.93 -3.03
C TYR A 65 -4.30 -1.98 -4.00
N GLY A 66 -3.33 -2.49 -4.75
CA GLY A 66 -2.59 -1.74 -5.77
C GLY A 66 -3.50 -1.23 -6.88
N GLU A 67 -4.36 -2.09 -7.43
CA GLU A 67 -5.39 -1.73 -8.41
C GLU A 67 -6.32 -0.64 -7.88
N LEU A 68 -6.68 -0.70 -6.59
CA LEU A 68 -7.54 0.29 -5.96
C LEU A 68 -6.86 1.65 -5.83
N VAL A 69 -5.57 1.67 -5.46
CA VAL A 69 -4.76 2.88 -5.41
C VAL A 69 -4.60 3.48 -6.81
N ASP A 70 -4.31 2.65 -7.82
CA ASP A 70 -4.16 3.10 -9.20
C ASP A 70 -5.47 3.67 -9.77
N ARG A 71 -6.61 3.03 -9.48
CA ARG A 71 -7.95 3.52 -9.86
C ARG A 71 -8.23 4.91 -9.30
N TYR A 72 -7.85 5.17 -8.04
CA TYR A 72 -8.13 6.43 -7.36
C TYR A 72 -6.94 7.40 -7.30
N ARG A 73 -5.90 7.17 -8.10
CA ARG A 73 -4.63 7.93 -8.03
C ARG A 73 -4.81 9.45 -8.17
N GLU A 74 -5.84 9.88 -8.91
CA GLU A 74 -6.14 11.30 -9.20
C GLU A 74 -7.17 11.89 -8.22
N GLN A 75 -7.60 11.13 -7.20
CA GLN A 75 -8.63 11.50 -6.24
C GLN A 75 -8.08 11.48 -4.80
N PRO A 76 -7.38 12.55 -4.34
CA PRO A 76 -6.71 12.59 -3.04
C PRO A 76 -7.62 12.26 -1.85
N ALA A 77 -8.89 12.69 -1.92
CA ALA A 77 -9.88 12.39 -0.90
C ALA A 77 -10.19 10.89 -0.78
N ARG A 78 -10.30 10.17 -1.91
CA ARG A 78 -10.49 8.71 -1.91
C ARG A 78 -9.22 7.99 -1.47
N LEU A 79 -8.03 8.42 -1.93
CA LEU A 79 -6.76 7.87 -1.44
C LEU A 79 -6.58 8.01 0.07
N ALA A 80 -7.02 9.14 0.64
CA ALA A 80 -6.97 9.35 2.09
C ALA A 80 -7.77 8.29 2.87
N GLN A 81 -8.88 7.81 2.30
CA GLN A 81 -9.70 6.73 2.86
C GLN A 81 -9.04 5.36 2.72
N LEU A 82 -8.16 5.16 1.73
CA LEU A 82 -7.41 3.91 1.54
C LEU A 82 -6.18 3.78 2.45
N ARG A 83 -5.60 4.89 2.93
CA ARG A 83 -4.38 4.86 3.76
C ARG A 83 -4.50 3.93 4.99
N PRO A 84 -5.58 3.97 5.80
CA PRO A 84 -5.72 3.08 6.95
C PRO A 84 -5.71 1.60 6.56
N LEU A 85 -6.31 1.26 5.40
CA LEU A 85 -6.31 -0.10 4.86
C LEU A 85 -4.89 -0.54 4.46
N GLY A 86 -4.13 0.31 3.79
CA GLY A 86 -2.73 0.03 3.46
C GLY A 86 -1.84 -0.14 4.69
N GLU A 87 -2.05 0.64 5.75
CA GLU A 87 -1.36 0.43 7.04
C GLU A 87 -1.77 -0.88 7.71
N GLU A 88 -3.05 -1.26 7.64
CA GLU A 88 -3.53 -2.53 8.17
C GLU A 88 -2.89 -3.73 7.47
N ILE A 89 -2.82 -3.71 6.14
CA ILE A 89 -2.11 -4.72 5.34
C ILE A 89 -0.66 -4.83 5.81
N ARG A 90 0.06 -3.70 5.89
CA ARG A 90 1.47 -3.69 6.33
C ARG A 90 1.66 -4.26 7.74
N ARG A 91 0.77 -3.94 8.67
CA ARG A 91 0.83 -4.49 10.04
C ARG A 91 0.66 -6.01 10.04
N ARG A 92 -0.36 -6.51 9.34
CA ARG A 92 -0.65 -7.94 9.26
C ARG A 92 0.43 -8.75 8.54
N GLU A 93 1.11 -8.14 7.56
CA GLU A 93 2.28 -8.78 6.94
C GLU A 93 3.49 -8.82 7.88
N ALA A 94 3.64 -7.80 8.73
CA ALA A 94 4.77 -7.71 9.66
C ALA A 94 4.61 -8.67 10.85
N ASP A 95 3.38 -8.89 11.31
CA ASP A 95 3.07 -9.85 12.39
C ASP A 95 2.85 -11.29 11.88
N GLY A 96 2.85 -11.50 10.56
CA GLY A 96 2.72 -12.81 9.93
C GLY A 96 1.29 -13.33 9.82
N THR A 97 0.28 -12.54 10.19
CA THR A 97 -1.15 -12.90 10.03
C THR A 97 -1.62 -12.80 8.58
N LEU A 98 -0.92 -12.04 7.74
CA LEU A 98 -1.10 -12.03 6.29
C LEU A 98 0.16 -12.57 5.61
N PRO A 99 0.04 -13.50 4.64
CA PRO A 99 1.19 -13.93 3.86
C PRO A 99 1.78 -12.73 3.14
N ARG A 100 3.10 -12.59 3.24
CA ARG A 100 3.84 -11.59 2.48
C ARG A 100 4.42 -12.29 1.27
N ALA A 101 3.90 -12.00 0.09
CA ALA A 101 4.62 -12.34 -1.12
C ALA A 101 6.00 -11.67 -1.12
N LEU A 102 7.02 -12.45 -1.47
CA LEU A 102 8.37 -11.96 -1.71
C LEU A 102 8.35 -11.11 -2.99
N VAL A 103 7.81 -9.90 -2.91
CA VAL A 103 7.99 -8.91 -3.97
C VAL A 103 9.48 -8.58 -3.97
N ALA A 104 10.20 -9.05 -4.99
CA ALA A 104 11.52 -8.55 -5.36
C ALA A 104 11.38 -7.04 -5.47
N ARG A 105 11.85 -6.31 -4.44
CA ARG A 105 11.74 -4.86 -4.38
C ARG A 105 12.48 -4.30 -5.58
N SER A 106 11.73 -3.86 -6.59
CA SER A 106 12.29 -2.93 -7.57
C SER A 106 12.53 -1.63 -6.81
N ASP A 107 13.81 -1.31 -6.58
CA ASP A 107 14.34 -0.16 -5.83
C ASP A 107 13.88 1.19 -6.39
N ARG A 108 12.59 1.54 -6.25
CA ARG A 108 12.07 2.86 -6.61
C ARG A 108 11.93 3.76 -5.39
N ARG A 109 13.01 3.98 -4.63
CA ARG A 109 13.25 5.27 -3.94
C ARG A 109 14.66 5.45 -3.33
N SER A 110 15.73 5.26 -4.10
CA SER A 110 16.98 6.00 -3.82
C SER A 110 16.91 7.33 -4.56
N ARG A 111 16.38 8.34 -3.87
CA ARG A 111 16.41 9.75 -4.30
C ARG A 111 17.88 10.20 -4.38
N PRO A 112 18.42 10.64 -5.53
CA PRO A 112 19.69 11.33 -5.53
C PRO A 112 19.46 12.73 -4.96
N ALA A 113 20.08 13.04 -3.82
CA ALA A 113 20.20 14.40 -3.35
C ALA A 113 21.19 15.13 -4.26
N ILE A 114 20.67 15.86 -5.25
CA ILE A 114 21.45 16.85 -6.00
C ILE A 114 21.18 18.19 -5.34
N GLY A 115 22.21 18.78 -4.72
CA GLY A 115 22.12 20.10 -4.11
C GLY A 115 23.39 20.53 -3.40
N GLY A 116 24.39 20.98 -4.17
CA GLY A 116 25.24 22.14 -3.85
C GLY A 116 26.30 22.02 -2.72
N ALA A 117 27.57 21.96 -3.14
CA ALA A 117 28.76 22.42 -2.39
C ALA A 117 28.68 23.94 -2.07
N PRO A 118 29.60 24.62 -1.32
CA PRO A 118 31.01 24.26 -1.05
C PRO A 118 31.64 24.68 0.32
N GLY A 119 32.88 24.22 0.56
CA GLY A 119 33.94 25.04 1.19
C GLY A 119 34.28 24.85 2.68
N GLY A 120 35.58 24.90 2.97
CA GLY A 120 36.20 25.00 4.32
C GLY A 120 36.80 23.66 4.78
N GLY A 121 38.10 23.47 4.95
CA GLY A 121 39.13 24.38 5.42
C GLY A 121 39.39 24.12 6.91
N ALA A 122 40.58 23.56 7.20
CA ALA A 122 41.18 23.28 8.51
C ALA A 122 40.68 22.04 9.27
N ASP A 123 41.58 21.07 9.49
CA ASP A 123 41.81 20.54 10.83
C ASP A 123 43.23 19.95 10.97
N ASP A 124 43.74 20.08 12.19
CA ASP A 124 45.12 20.03 12.66
C ASP A 124 45.58 18.61 13.05
N GLY A 125 46.80 18.24 12.63
CA GLY A 125 47.74 17.35 13.35
C GLY A 125 47.35 15.88 13.64
N PRO A 126 48.26 15.05 14.23
CA PRO A 126 49.53 15.40 14.86
C PRO A 126 50.76 14.64 14.31
N GLY A 127 51.94 15.14 14.69
CA GLY A 127 53.24 14.76 14.14
C GLY A 127 53.72 13.34 14.47
N LYS A 128 54.61 12.85 13.59
CA LYS A 128 55.63 11.86 13.92
C LYS A 128 56.95 12.24 13.25
N SER A 129 57.81 12.85 14.05
CA SER A 129 59.23 13.06 13.79
C SER A 129 59.90 11.74 13.43
N ARG A 130 60.47 11.65 12.23
CA ARG A 130 61.48 10.65 11.88
C ARG A 130 62.78 11.39 11.59
N GLY A 131 63.67 11.37 12.59
CA GLY A 131 65.08 11.75 12.46
C GLY A 131 65.89 10.70 11.68
N PRO A 132 67.20 10.88 11.58
CA PRO A 132 67.77 11.50 10.39
C PRO A 132 68.54 10.52 9.50
N GLN A 133 68.76 10.98 8.28
CA GLN A 133 69.52 10.30 7.24
C GLN A 133 71.00 10.73 7.31
N ARG A 134 71.88 9.75 7.07
CA ARG A 134 73.21 9.80 6.44
C ARG A 134 74.45 9.63 7.34
N ARG A 135 75.23 8.64 6.90
CA ARG A 135 76.68 8.46 7.05
C ARG A 135 77.43 9.49 6.22
#